data_AF-A0A1F3KJ30-F1
#
_entry.id   AF-A0A1F3KJ30-F1
#
_cell.length_a   1.000
_cell.length_b   1.000
_cell.length_c   1.000
_cell.angle_alpha   90.00
_cell.angle_beta   90.00
_cell.angle_gamma   90.00
#
_symmetry.space_group_name_H-M   'P 1'
#
loop_
_entity.id
_entity.type
_entity.pdbx_description
1 polymer ?
#
loop_
_entity_poly.entity_id
_entity_poly.type
_entity_poly.pdbx_seq_one_letter_code
_entity_poly.pdbx_strand_id
1 'polypeptide(L)'
;MTKADIINEIAKSTGIEKLTVQKTVEAFMENLKTSMIKGNNVYLRGFGSFIVKKRAEKTARNISKNTTIIIPAHYIPAFKPAKSFVEEVSGHVIDDGKGNVFSK
;
A
#
# COMPACT_ATOMS: atom_id res chain seq x y z
N MET A 1 0.71 4.26 -12.84
CA MET A 1 1.72 5.26 -12.43
C MET A 1 2.92 4.55 -11.81
N THR A 2 4.13 4.79 -12.32
CA THR A 2 5.41 4.24 -11.85
C THR A 2 6.13 5.20 -10.88
N LYS A 3 7.24 4.77 -10.25
CA LYS A 3 8.09 5.68 -9.42
C LYS A 3 8.58 6.88 -10.23
N ALA A 4 8.99 6.66 -11.48
CA ALA A 4 9.46 7.72 -12.36
C ALA A 4 8.35 8.73 -12.66
N ASP A 5 7.12 8.25 -12.87
CA ASP A 5 5.96 9.11 -13.08
C ASP A 5 5.67 9.97 -11.83
N ILE A 6 5.69 9.37 -10.62
CA ILE A 6 5.50 10.11 -9.36
C ILE A 6 6.53 11.23 -9.22
N ILE A 7 7.81 10.93 -9.47
CA ILE A 7 8.89 11.93 -9.40
C ILE A 7 8.65 13.07 -10.40
N ASN A 8 8.27 12.74 -11.63
CA ASN A 8 7.99 13.73 -12.66
C ASN A 8 6.80 14.61 -12.29
N GLU A 9 5.70 14.02 -11.81
CA GLU A 9 4.49 14.77 -11.45
C GLU A 9 4.72 15.67 -10.23
N ILE A 10 5.44 15.20 -9.21
CA ILE A 10 5.80 16.04 -8.06
C ILE A 10 6.71 17.19 -8.49
N ALA A 11 7.73 16.93 -9.32
CA ALA A 11 8.63 17.98 -9.80
C ALA A 11 7.87 19.04 -10.60
N LYS A 12 6.94 18.63 -11.48
CA LYS A 12 6.07 19.53 -12.24
C LYS A 12 5.15 20.35 -11.34
N SER A 13 4.48 19.71 -10.37
CA SER A 13 3.46 20.37 -9.54
C SER A 13 4.06 21.29 -8.47
N THR A 14 5.29 21.03 -8.03
CA THR A 14 5.96 21.80 -6.97
C THR A 14 7.04 22.76 -7.48
N GLY A 15 7.51 22.59 -8.71
CA GLY A 15 8.65 23.33 -9.27
C GLY A 15 10.00 22.93 -8.67
N ILE A 16 10.06 21.90 -7.82
CA ILE A 16 11.29 21.40 -7.22
C ILE A 16 12.09 20.64 -8.29
N GLU A 17 13.40 20.81 -8.27
CA GLU A 17 14.31 20.09 -9.14
C GLU A 17 14.10 18.57 -9.04
N LYS A 18 13.97 17.92 -10.21
CA LYS A 18 13.70 16.48 -10.32
C LYS A 18 14.68 15.61 -9.52
N LEU A 19 15.96 15.94 -9.51
CA LEU A 19 16.98 15.19 -8.76
C LEU A 19 16.72 15.26 -7.25
N THR A 20 16.31 16.42 -6.76
CA THR A 20 15.94 16.63 -5.36
C THR A 20 14.69 15.83 -5.01
N VAL A 21 13.65 15.89 -5.84
CA VAL A 21 12.43 15.08 -5.68
C VAL A 21 12.75 13.58 -5.64
N GLN A 22 13.59 13.11 -6.56
CA GLN A 22 14.01 11.70 -6.60
C GLN A 22 14.65 11.27 -5.28
N LYS A 23 15.63 12.03 -4.77
CA LYS A 23 16.30 11.75 -3.49
C LYS A 23 15.30 11.74 -2.33
N THR A 24 14.36 12.70 -2.31
CA THR A 24 13.32 12.77 -1.26
C THR A 24 12.39 11.57 -1.29
N VAL A 25 11.91 11.16 -2.46
CA VAL A 25 11.01 9.99 -2.60
C VAL A 25 11.74 8.69 -2.19
N GLU A 26 13.01 8.53 -2.58
CA GLU A 26 13.81 7.37 -2.19
C GLU A 26 14.07 7.33 -0.69
N ALA A 27 14.46 8.46 -0.09
CA ALA A 27 14.64 8.57 1.35
C ALA A 27 13.34 8.30 2.12
N PHE A 28 12.19 8.75 1.60
CA PHE A 28 10.89 8.46 2.20
C PHE A 28 10.58 6.95 2.21
N MET A 29 10.77 6.26 1.07
CA MET A 29 10.54 4.81 0.99
C MET A 29 11.45 4.03 1.95
N GLU A 30 12.72 4.42 2.07
CA GLU A 30 13.68 3.75 2.95
C GLU A 30 13.35 3.97 4.43
N ASN A 31 13.00 5.20 4.83
CA ASN A 31 12.59 5.50 6.20
C ASN A 31 11.30 4.76 6.59
N LEU A 32 10.33 4.69 5.67
CA LEU A 32 9.09 3.96 5.87
C LEU A 32 9.36 2.46 6.08
N LYS A 33 10.17 1.86 5.22
CA LYS A 33 10.59 0.45 5.34
C LYS A 33 11.32 0.19 6.65
N THR A 34 12.29 1.03 7.00
CA THR A 34 13.08 0.90 8.23
C THR A 34 12.21 0.99 9.48
N SER A 35 11.21 1.89 9.49
CA SER A 35 10.25 2.00 10.60
C SER A 35 9.45 0.71 10.78
N MET A 36 8.92 0.14 9.69
CA MET A 36 8.14 -1.09 9.75
C MET A 36 8.97 -2.32 10.15
N ILE A 37 10.23 -2.42 9.73
CA ILE A 37 11.13 -3.50 10.16
C ILE A 37 11.32 -3.48 11.69
N LYS A 38 11.35 -2.29 12.29
CA LYS A 38 11.45 -2.10 13.75
C LYS A 38 10.12 -2.37 14.49
N GLY A 39 9.07 -2.77 13.77
CA GLY A 39 7.74 -3.01 14.35
C GLY A 39 6.91 -1.74 14.56
N ASN A 40 7.39 -0.58 14.07
CA ASN A 40 6.70 0.69 14.24
C ASN A 40 5.70 0.92 13.11
N ASN A 41 4.52 1.40 13.47
CA ASN A 41 3.53 1.85 12.50
C ASN A 41 3.87 3.26 12.00
N VAL A 42 3.52 3.56 10.75
CA VAL A 42 3.69 4.88 10.13
C VAL A 42 2.30 5.44 9.80
N TYR A 43 1.99 6.63 10.33
CA TYR A 43 0.70 7.29 10.13
C TYR A 43 0.85 8.50 9.21
N LEU A 44 0.15 8.48 8.09
CA LEU A 44 0.09 9.56 7.10
C LEU A 44 -1.32 10.15 7.12
N ARG A 45 -1.51 11.23 7.88
CA ARG A 45 -2.83 11.84 8.07
C ARG A 45 -3.46 12.21 6.72
N GLY A 46 -4.74 11.90 6.56
CA GLY A 46 -5.47 12.09 5.30
C GLY A 46 -5.26 10.99 4.26
N PHE A 47 -4.12 10.29 4.28
CA PHE A 47 -3.82 9.22 3.32
C PHE A 47 -4.09 7.83 3.89
N GLY A 48 -3.55 7.52 5.08
CA GLY A 48 -3.71 6.22 5.71
C GLY A 48 -2.58 5.88 6.66
N SER A 49 -2.41 4.60 6.96
CA SER A 49 -1.37 4.11 7.85
C SER A 49 -0.75 2.81 7.35
N PHE A 50 0.57 2.73 7.41
CA PHE A 50 1.31 1.48 7.25
C PHE A 50 1.48 0.86 8.63
N ILE A 51 1.02 -0.38 8.76
CA ILE A 51 0.98 -1.10 10.05
C ILE A 51 1.62 -2.47 9.92
N VAL A 52 2.25 -2.91 11.01
CA VAL A 52 2.81 -4.26 11.12
C VAL A 52 1.78 -5.16 11.81
N LYS A 53 1.26 -6.15 11.10
CA LYS A 53 0.23 -7.07 11.60
C LYS A 53 0.82 -8.42 11.95
N LYS A 54 0.48 -8.96 13.12
CA LYS A 54 0.76 -10.36 13.45
C LYS A 54 -0.27 -11.26 12.76
N ARG A 55 0.20 -12.25 12.00
CA ARG A 55 -0.61 -13.35 11.48
C ARG A 55 -0.41 -14.56 12.38
N ALA A 56 -1.52 -15.20 12.73
CA ALA A 56 -1.51 -16.46 13.46
C ALA A 56 -0.92 -17.57 12.59
N GLU A 57 -0.40 -18.61 13.25
CA GLU A 57 -0.03 -19.85 12.59
C GLU A 57 -1.23 -20.43 11.86
N LYS A 58 -0.99 -21.02 10.69
CA LYS A 58 -2.04 -21.72 9.94
C LYS A 58 -1.47 -22.89 9.16
N THR A 59 -2.32 -23.89 8.98
CA THR A 59 -2.06 -25.02 8.10
C THR A 59 -2.42 -24.63 6.66
N ALA A 60 -1.50 -24.83 5.72
CA ALA A 60 -1.72 -24.66 4.29
C ALA A 60 -1.38 -25.96 3.54
N ARG A 61 -1.92 -26.12 2.33
CA ARG A 61 -1.65 -27.29 1.48
C ARG A 61 -0.80 -26.87 0.30
N ASN A 62 0.31 -27.58 0.08
CA ASN A 62 1.07 -27.49 -1.14
C ASN A 62 0.38 -28.36 -2.20
N ILE A 63 -0.24 -27.72 -3.19
CA ILE A 63 -1.03 -28.40 -4.22
C ILE A 63 -0.15 -29.26 -5.13
N SER A 64 1.08 -28.83 -5.45
CA SER A 64 1.95 -29.57 -6.37
C SER A 64 2.56 -30.81 -5.75
N LYS A 65 2.78 -30.81 -4.42
CA LYS A 65 3.36 -31.96 -3.69
C LYS A 65 2.31 -32.77 -2.92
N ASN A 66 1.05 -32.34 -2.94
CA ASN A 66 -0.03 -32.90 -2.13
C ASN A 66 0.30 -33.00 -0.62
N THR A 67 1.16 -32.11 -0.12
CA THR A 67 1.60 -32.11 1.28
C THR A 67 0.95 -30.99 2.08
N THR A 68 0.77 -31.25 3.37
CA THR A 68 0.34 -30.24 4.34
C THR A 68 1.58 -29.55 4.91
N ILE A 69 1.55 -28.22 4.96
CA ILE A 69 2.62 -27.39 5.53
C ILE A 69 2.04 -26.51 6.65
N ILE A 70 2.79 -26.35 7.73
CA ILE A 70 2.47 -25.40 8.80
C ILE A 70 3.20 -24.09 8.48
N ILE A 71 2.45 -23.00 8.41
CA ILE A 71 2.99 -21.65 8.25
C ILE A 71 3.01 -21.02 9.64
N PRO A 72 4.19 -20.81 10.26
CA PRO A 72 4.28 -20.30 11.62
C PRO A 72 3.71 -18.88 11.72
N ALA A 73 3.38 -18.45 12.94
CA ALA A 73 2.99 -17.08 13.21
C ALA A 73 4.11 -16.11 12.79
N HIS A 74 3.76 -15.07 12.04
CA HIS A 74 4.73 -14.12 11.49
C HIS A 74 4.12 -12.73 11.36
N TYR A 75 4.97 -11.72 11.20
CA TYR A 75 4.54 -10.34 10.95
C TYR A 75 4.50 -10.03 9.47
N ILE A 76 3.50 -9.26 9.06
CA ILE A 76 3.37 -8.76 7.69
C ILE A 76 3.17 -7.24 7.67
N PRO A 77 3.71 -6.52 6.67
CA PRO A 77 3.31 -5.15 6.41
C PRO A 77 1.89 -5.10 5.87
N ALA A 78 1.11 -4.09 6.23
CA ALA A 78 -0.19 -3.81 5.65
C ALA A 78 -0.43 -2.30 5.57
N PHE A 79 -1.08 -1.86 4.49
CA PHE A 79 -1.58 -0.48 4.38
C PHE A 79 -3.06 -0.45 4.74
N LYS A 80 -3.45 0.51 5.59
CA LYS A 80 -4.84 0.83 5.91
C LYS A 80 -5.13 2.25 5.40
N PRO A 81 -5.88 2.41 4.29
CA PRO A 81 -6.25 3.73 3.78
C PRO A 81 -7.12 4.49 4.78
N ALA A 82 -7.04 5.83 4.74
CA ALA A 82 -7.95 6.68 5.48
C ALA A 82 -9.40 6.50 4.98
N LYS A 83 -10.38 6.77 5.85
CA LYS A 83 -11.80 6.64 5.50
C LYS A 83 -12.16 7.48 4.27
N SER A 84 -11.74 8.75 4.24
CA SER A 84 -11.95 9.65 3.10
C SER A 84 -11.37 9.08 1.81
N PHE A 85 -10.17 8.53 1.85
CA PHE A 85 -9.54 7.91 0.68
C PHE A 85 -10.33 6.69 0.18
N VAL A 86 -10.84 5.84 1.09
CA VAL A 86 -11.71 4.72 0.70
C VAL A 86 -13.01 5.21 0.06
N GLU A 87 -13.65 6.22 0.64
CA GLU A 87 -14.89 6.80 0.12
C GLU A 87 -14.69 7.42 -1.26
N GLU A 88 -13.61 8.19 -1.45
CA GLU A 88 -13.25 8.77 -2.74
C GLU A 88 -13.04 7.67 -3.80
N VAL A 89 -12.30 6.61 -3.49
CA VAL A 89 -12.04 5.52 -4.46
C VAL A 89 -13.30 4.69 -4.74
N SER A 90 -14.07 4.34 -3.71
CA SER A 90 -15.28 3.50 -3.87
C SER A 90 -16.47 4.24 -4.46
N GLY A 91 -16.50 5.57 -4.36
CA GLY A 91 -17.48 6.41 -5.05
C GLY A 91 -17.28 6.50 -6.56
N HIS A 92 -16.16 6.00 -7.11
CA HIS A 92 -16.01 5.85 -8.55
C HIS A 92 -16.84 4.66 -9.01
N VAL A 93 -17.93 4.94 -9.74
CA VAL A 93 -18.78 3.93 -10.38
C VAL A 93 -17.91 3.10 -11.34
N ILE A 94 -17.84 1.80 -11.10
CA ILE A 94 -17.31 0.85 -12.09
C ILE A 94 -18.43 0.68 -13.12
N ASP A 95 -18.31 1.35 -14.27
CA ASP A 95 -19.14 1.04 -15.43
C ASP A 95 -18.76 -0.36 -15.92
N ASP A 96 -19.59 -1.34 -15.57
CA ASP A 96 -19.41 -2.74 -15.95
C ASP A 96 -19.84 -3.01 -17.40
N GLY A 97 -20.18 -1.96 -18.16
CA GLY A 97 -20.66 -2.05 -19.53
C GLY A 97 -22.00 -2.79 -19.66
N LYS A 98 -22.66 -3.11 -18.52
CA LYS A 98 -23.96 -3.78 -18.46
C LYS A 98 -25.08 -2.85 -17.98
N GLY A 99 -24.80 -1.56 -17.86
CA GLY A 99 -25.80 -0.54 -17.54
C GLY A 99 -26.37 -0.65 -16.12
N ASN A 100 -25.73 -1.41 -15.22
CA ASN A 100 -26.14 -1.44 -13.82
C ASN A 100 -25.22 -0.55 -13.00
N VAL A 101 -25.62 0.72 -12.90
CA VAL A 101 -25.04 1.67 -11.95
C VAL A 101 -25.44 1.22 -10.55
N PHE A 102 -24.58 0.41 -9.91
CA PHE A 102 -24.68 0.20 -8.47
C PHE A 102 -24.21 1.48 -7.76
N SER A 103 -25.14 2.41 -7.62
CA SER A 103 -25.07 3.44 -6.59
C SER A 103 -25.36 2.76 -5.25
N LYS A 104 -24.50 3.02 -4.26
CA LYS A 104 -24.80 2.70 -2.87
C LYS A 104 -25.47 3.90 -2.21
#